data_AF-A0A838ITA1-F1
#
_entry.id   AF-A0A838ITA1-F1
#
_cell.length_a   1.000
_cell.length_b   1.000
_cell.length_c   1.000
_cell.angle_alpha   90.00
_cell.angle_beta   90.00
_cell.angle_gamma   90.00
#
_symmetry.space_group_name_H-M   'P 1'
#
loop_
_entity.id
_entity.type
_entity.pdbx_description
1 polymer ?
#
loop_
_entity_poly.entity_id
_entity_poly.type
_entity_poly.pdbx_seq_one_letter_code
_entity_poly.pdbx_strand_id
1 'polypeptide(L)'
;MKPKAKAPLTVAEKRVARAKRTAREKAAKHPKEHPKCGARKRQGEGTCKMHAGWGTDHVGYGRCKRHGGSTITHRRAAARQIEEEAARDTPYEELVKRTDLADLIVELKSRSDIADITEELALARAVTINFINRADEMEHALLRWSASFDPSYREAQQLHLHELIDARASEEWERYTELMERQPDPLAFVDRPKKIIDLANAVKMLRDVVAMADRVLERRDAGAIPVRDLERALGEIVGVTEGAIRENIGDVALRAAILAAIEHGWSSIVLGRRDPADERTQDVHSRLAN
;
A
#
# COMPACT_ATOMS: atom_id res chain seq x y z
N MET A 1 -12.75 9.02 51.04
CA MET A 1 -12.78 9.31 49.59
C MET A 1 -13.25 8.06 48.86
N LYS A 2 -14.37 8.09 48.13
CA LYS A 2 -14.82 6.94 47.33
C LYS A 2 -13.91 6.80 46.10
N PRO A 3 -13.40 5.60 45.75
CA PRO A 3 -12.61 5.42 44.54
C PRO A 3 -13.46 5.76 43.32
N LYS A 4 -12.95 6.64 42.44
CA LYS A 4 -13.61 7.00 41.18
C LYS A 4 -13.76 5.73 40.34
N ALA A 5 -14.96 5.49 39.81
CA ALA A 5 -15.21 4.41 38.87
C ALA A 5 -14.30 4.58 37.65
N LYS A 6 -13.65 3.49 37.21
CA LYS A 6 -12.81 3.51 36.00
C LYS A 6 -13.71 3.74 34.78
N ALA A 7 -13.24 4.58 33.87
CA ALA A 7 -13.92 4.82 32.60
C ALA A 7 -14.10 3.50 31.82
N PRO A 8 -15.24 3.33 31.13
CA PRO A 8 -15.46 2.16 30.29
C PRO A 8 -14.43 2.09 29.16
N LEU A 9 -13.93 0.89 28.86
CA LEU A 9 -13.02 0.65 27.74
C LEU A 9 -13.68 1.03 26.41
N THR A 10 -12.90 1.61 25.51
CA THR A 10 -13.27 1.87 24.12
C THR A 10 -13.46 0.56 23.34
N VAL A 11 -14.12 0.64 22.19
CA VAL A 11 -14.35 -0.53 21.31
C VAL A 11 -13.03 -1.15 20.86
N ALA A 12 -12.02 -0.34 20.54
CA ALA A 12 -10.69 -0.80 20.17
C ALA A 12 -9.99 -1.55 21.32
N GLU A 13 -10.04 -1.01 22.53
CA GLU A 13 -9.45 -1.66 23.71
C GLU A 13 -10.14 -2.99 24.05
N LYS A 14 -11.48 -3.05 23.94
CA LYS A 14 -12.23 -4.30 24.10
C LYS A 14 -11.83 -5.36 23.07
N ARG A 15 -11.58 -4.97 21.82
CA ARG A 15 -11.10 -5.86 20.75
C ARG A 15 -9.70 -6.41 21.05
N VAL A 16 -8.76 -5.56 21.46
CA VAL A 16 -7.40 -5.97 21.86
C VAL A 16 -7.45 -6.91 23.07
N ALA A 17 -8.29 -6.62 24.07
CA ALA A 17 -8.45 -7.48 25.24
C ALA A 17 -9.02 -8.87 24.87
N ARG A 18 -10.00 -8.93 23.95
CA ARG A 18 -10.55 -10.20 23.45
C ARG A 18 -9.50 -11.00 22.69
N ALA A 19 -8.73 -10.38 21.80
CA ALA A 19 -7.66 -11.04 21.04
C ALA A 19 -6.58 -11.64 21.96
N LYS A 20 -6.16 -10.90 23.00
CA LYS A 20 -5.21 -11.40 24.01
C LYS A 20 -5.76 -12.59 24.78
N ARG A 21 -7.06 -12.61 25.11
CA ARG A 21 -7.71 -13.74 25.80
C ARG A 21 -7.74 -14.98 24.91
N THR A 22 -8.14 -14.86 23.65
CA THR A 22 -8.21 -15.98 22.71
C THR A 22 -6.83 -16.57 22.40
N ALA A 23 -5.80 -15.73 22.29
CA ALA A 23 -4.42 -16.20 22.11
C ALA A 23 -3.93 -17.01 23.32
N ARG A 24 -4.21 -16.53 24.54
CA ARG A 24 -3.87 -17.24 25.78
C ARG A 24 -4.62 -18.56 25.92
N GLU A 25 -5.89 -18.60 25.55
CA GLU A 25 -6.71 -19.83 25.55
C GLU A 25 -6.23 -20.85 24.50
N LYS A 26 -5.93 -20.42 23.27
CA LYS A 26 -5.33 -21.30 22.24
C LYS A 26 -3.98 -21.86 22.69
N ALA A 27 -3.11 -21.02 23.23
CA ALA A 27 -1.80 -21.44 23.72
C ALA A 27 -1.88 -22.41 24.91
N ALA A 28 -2.91 -22.27 25.76
CA ALA A 28 -3.17 -23.21 26.84
C ALA A 28 -3.67 -24.57 26.33
N LYS A 29 -4.39 -24.59 25.20
CA LYS A 29 -5.02 -25.79 24.63
C LYS A 29 -4.04 -26.65 23.82
N HIS A 30 -3.03 -26.05 23.18
CA HIS A 30 -2.04 -26.75 22.33
C HIS A 30 -0.58 -26.45 22.71
N PRO A 31 -0.15 -26.75 23.94
CA PRO A 31 1.22 -26.41 24.38
C PRO A 31 2.30 -27.11 23.53
N LYS A 32 2.03 -28.29 22.96
CA LYS A 32 3.02 -29.08 22.22
C LYS A 32 3.42 -28.49 20.86
N GLU A 33 2.62 -27.59 20.30
CA GLU A 33 2.82 -27.04 18.94
C GLU A 33 3.70 -25.77 18.92
N HIS A 34 3.97 -25.17 20.08
CA HIS A 34 4.80 -23.96 20.13
C HIS A 34 6.30 -24.26 20.02
N PRO A 35 7.07 -23.41 19.31
CA PRO A 35 8.52 -23.55 19.21
C PRO A 35 9.17 -23.52 20.60
N LYS A 36 10.33 -24.16 20.73
CA LYS A 36 11.09 -24.16 21.99
C LYS A 36 11.83 -22.84 22.16
N CYS A 37 12.02 -22.40 23.41
CA CYS A 37 12.73 -21.17 23.77
C CYS A 37 14.14 -21.07 23.15
N GLY A 38 14.84 -22.20 23.05
CA GLY A 38 16.13 -22.29 22.34
C GLY A 38 17.30 -21.55 23.00
N ALA A 39 17.12 -20.90 24.15
CA ALA A 39 18.21 -20.21 24.84
C ALA A 39 19.21 -21.22 25.42
N ARG A 40 20.51 -20.92 25.39
CA ARG A 40 21.53 -21.76 26.03
C ARG A 40 21.28 -21.78 27.54
N LYS A 41 21.32 -22.97 28.15
CA LYS A 41 21.17 -23.10 29.60
C LYS A 41 22.34 -22.42 30.31
N ARG A 42 22.08 -21.81 31.46
CA ARG A 42 23.13 -21.22 32.32
C ARG A 42 23.97 -22.29 33.01
N GLN A 43 23.38 -23.45 33.30
CA GLN A 43 24.04 -24.59 33.93
C GLN A 43 23.84 -25.82 33.04
N GLY A 44 24.96 -26.50 32.74
CA GLY A 44 25.01 -27.67 31.88
C GLY A 44 24.96 -27.37 30.39
N GLU A 45 25.01 -28.44 29.60
CA GLU A 45 25.01 -28.36 28.14
C GLU A 45 23.59 -28.31 27.56
N GLY A 46 23.49 -27.72 26.36
CA GLY A 46 22.28 -27.67 25.55
C GLY A 46 21.42 -26.42 25.73
N THR A 47 20.23 -26.48 25.11
CA THR A 47 19.27 -25.38 25.03
C THR A 47 18.03 -25.59 25.93
N CYS A 48 17.30 -24.52 26.17
CA CYS A 48 16.08 -24.52 26.97
C CYS A 48 14.97 -25.30 26.25
N LYS A 49 14.50 -26.38 26.89
CA LYS A 49 13.41 -27.25 26.40
C LYS A 49 12.00 -26.73 26.71
N MET A 50 11.89 -25.57 27.38
CA MET A 50 10.59 -24.91 27.61
C MET A 50 10.07 -24.32 26.31
N HIS A 51 8.75 -24.17 26.20
CA HIS A 51 8.13 -23.47 25.08
C HIS A 51 8.55 -21.99 25.05
N ALA A 52 8.62 -21.41 23.85
CA ALA A 52 8.85 -19.99 23.64
C ALA A 52 7.80 -19.17 24.39
N GLY A 53 8.23 -18.08 25.01
CA GLY A 53 7.36 -17.23 25.83
C GLY A 53 6.79 -17.87 27.10
N TRP A 54 7.22 -19.08 27.51
CA TRP A 54 6.69 -19.72 28.72
C TRP A 54 6.86 -18.81 29.95
N GLY A 55 5.74 -18.55 30.66
CA GLY A 55 5.70 -17.66 31.82
C GLY A 55 5.75 -16.16 31.49
N THR A 56 5.51 -15.77 30.25
CA THR A 56 5.48 -14.37 29.80
C THR A 56 4.11 -13.99 29.23
N ASP A 57 3.95 -12.74 28.80
CA ASP A 57 2.77 -12.22 28.10
C ASP A 57 2.74 -12.54 26.59
N HIS A 58 3.76 -13.22 26.05
CA HIS A 58 3.94 -13.54 24.63
C HIS A 58 4.20 -15.04 24.41
N VAL A 59 3.26 -15.90 24.83
CA VAL A 59 3.37 -17.37 24.70
C VAL A 59 3.47 -17.78 23.24
N GLY A 60 4.44 -18.63 22.91
CA GLY A 60 4.72 -19.06 21.54
C GLY A 60 5.86 -18.29 20.87
N TYR A 61 6.27 -17.16 21.42
CA TYR A 61 7.24 -16.25 20.80
C TYR A 61 8.47 -16.01 21.68
N GLY A 62 9.63 -15.77 21.07
CA GLY A 62 10.84 -15.36 21.78
C GLY A 62 11.32 -16.26 22.92
N ARG A 63 11.95 -15.65 23.93
CA ARG A 63 12.56 -16.36 25.08
C ARG A 63 11.54 -16.60 26.20
N CYS A 64 11.71 -17.67 26.96
CA CYS A 64 10.87 -17.93 28.14
C CYS A 64 11.27 -17.04 29.33
N LYS A 65 10.41 -16.97 30.36
CA LYS A 65 10.63 -16.20 31.60
C LYS A 65 11.98 -16.48 32.25
N ARG A 66 12.43 -17.74 32.26
CA ARG A 66 13.72 -18.15 32.87
C ARG A 66 14.96 -17.69 32.09
N HIS A 67 14.80 -17.29 30.83
CA HIS A 67 15.86 -16.78 29.97
C HIS A 67 15.60 -15.33 29.56
N GLY A 68 15.07 -14.52 30.49
CA GLY A 68 14.90 -13.08 30.29
C GLY A 68 13.73 -12.68 29.40
N GLY A 69 12.83 -13.59 29.03
CA GLY A 69 11.66 -13.28 28.18
C GLY A 69 10.82 -12.11 28.69
N SER A 70 10.72 -11.93 30.01
CA SER A 70 9.97 -10.82 30.61
C SER A 70 10.66 -9.45 30.59
N THR A 71 11.88 -9.33 30.07
CA THR A 71 12.57 -8.04 29.91
C THR A 71 11.92 -7.21 28.79
N ILE A 72 12.06 -5.88 28.85
CA ILE A 72 11.47 -4.97 27.86
C ILE A 72 11.96 -5.28 26.44
N THR A 73 13.26 -5.54 26.29
CA THR A 73 13.87 -5.87 25.00
C THR A 73 13.29 -7.15 24.39
N HIS A 74 13.15 -8.21 25.19
CA HIS A 74 12.56 -9.46 24.71
C HIS A 74 11.06 -9.36 24.44
N ARG A 75 10.31 -8.57 25.23
CA ARG A 75 8.91 -8.27 24.93
C ARG A 75 8.73 -7.51 23.61
N ARG A 76 9.56 -6.49 23.35
CA ARG A 76 9.54 -5.75 22.07
C ARG A 76 9.92 -6.63 20.88
N ALA A 77 10.86 -7.55 21.06
CA ALA A 77 11.22 -8.51 20.01
C ALA A 77 10.09 -9.50 19.74
N ALA A 78 9.46 -10.05 20.79
CA ALA A 78 8.31 -10.94 20.64
C ALA A 78 7.10 -10.22 20.03
N ALA A 79 6.83 -8.97 20.41
CA ALA A 79 5.78 -8.17 19.81
C ALA A 79 5.97 -8.00 18.30
N ARG A 80 7.20 -7.70 17.84
CA ARG A 80 7.53 -7.65 16.41
C ARG A 80 7.29 -8.97 15.69
N GLN A 81 7.68 -10.10 16.29
CA GLN A 81 7.42 -11.42 15.69
C GLN A 81 5.92 -11.73 15.58
N ILE A 82 5.14 -11.37 16.61
CA ILE A 82 3.68 -11.51 16.59
C ILE A 82 3.08 -10.64 15.48
N GLU A 83 3.53 -9.39 15.33
CA GLU A 83 3.09 -8.48 14.27
C GLU A 83 3.46 -9.00 12.89
N GLU A 84 4.68 -9.52 12.70
CA GLU A 84 5.14 -10.10 11.43
C GLU A 84 4.38 -11.38 11.04
N GLU A 85 4.10 -12.27 12.00
CA GLU A 85 3.31 -13.48 11.75
C GLU A 85 1.84 -13.13 11.49
N ALA A 86 1.27 -12.21 12.27
CA ALA A 86 -0.06 -11.68 12.01
C ALA A 86 -0.14 -11.05 10.62
N ALA A 87 0.87 -10.27 10.20
CA ALA A 87 0.92 -9.67 8.88
C ALA A 87 1.04 -10.70 7.74
N ARG A 88 1.73 -11.82 7.95
CA ARG A 88 1.78 -12.94 6.97
C ARG A 88 0.44 -13.63 6.82
N ASP A 89 -0.28 -13.82 7.92
CA ASP A 89 -1.56 -14.52 7.93
C ASP A 89 -2.76 -13.59 7.65
N THR A 90 -2.53 -12.27 7.58
CA THR A 90 -3.58 -11.31 7.18
C THR A 90 -3.78 -11.46 5.68
N PRO A 91 -4.95 -11.91 5.21
CA PRO A 91 -5.25 -11.92 3.77
C PRO A 91 -5.05 -10.52 3.21
N TYR A 92 -4.52 -10.42 1.99
CA TYR A 92 -4.22 -9.13 1.34
C TYR A 92 -5.45 -8.20 1.34
N GLU A 93 -6.66 -8.77 1.30
CA GLU A 93 -7.94 -8.07 1.40
C GLU A 93 -8.14 -7.31 2.72
N GLU A 94 -7.58 -7.77 3.84
CA GLU A 94 -7.66 -7.08 5.16
C GLU A 94 -6.58 -6.00 5.33
N LEU A 95 -5.45 -6.11 4.63
CA LEU A 95 -4.40 -5.08 4.62
C LEU A 95 -4.82 -3.86 3.79
N VAL A 96 -5.61 -4.08 2.76
CA VAL A 96 -6.27 -3.04 1.98
C VAL A 96 -7.48 -2.53 2.78
N LYS A 97 -7.23 -1.63 3.73
CA LYS A 97 -8.28 -0.97 4.56
C LYS A 97 -9.29 -0.13 3.77
N ARG A 98 -9.22 -0.17 2.45
CA ARG A 98 -10.00 0.63 1.51
C ARG A 98 -10.93 -0.30 0.76
N THR A 99 -12.21 -0.22 1.12
CA THR A 99 -13.28 -1.07 0.60
C THR A 99 -13.30 -1.07 -0.93
N ASP A 100 -13.04 0.06 -1.58
CA ASP A 100 -13.03 0.18 -3.04
C ASP A 100 -11.93 -0.65 -3.72
N LEU A 101 -10.70 -0.63 -3.20
CA LEU A 101 -9.60 -1.41 -3.78
C LEU A 101 -9.74 -2.91 -3.42
N ALA A 102 -10.22 -3.22 -2.21
CA ALA A 102 -10.47 -4.58 -1.78
C ALA A 102 -11.59 -5.26 -2.60
N ASP A 103 -12.68 -4.55 -2.89
CA ASP A 103 -13.78 -5.04 -3.73
C ASP A 103 -13.29 -5.33 -5.17
N LEU A 104 -12.48 -4.43 -5.73
CA LEU A 104 -11.80 -4.62 -7.02
C LEU A 104 -10.89 -5.85 -7.04
N ILE A 105 -10.09 -6.06 -5.98
CA ILE A 105 -9.19 -7.22 -5.87
C ILE A 105 -9.99 -8.53 -5.77
N VAL A 106 -11.08 -8.55 -4.98
CA VAL A 106 -11.92 -9.73 -4.80
C VAL A 106 -12.64 -10.12 -6.10
N GLU A 107 -13.15 -9.14 -6.84
CA GLU A 107 -13.74 -9.37 -8.16
C GLU A 107 -12.73 -10.02 -9.12
N LEU A 108 -11.50 -9.51 -9.14
CA LEU A 108 -10.44 -9.96 -10.04
C LEU A 108 -9.88 -11.35 -9.66
N LYS A 109 -9.71 -11.64 -8.36
CA LYS A 109 -9.24 -12.94 -7.84
C LYS A 109 -10.18 -14.11 -8.10
N SER A 110 -11.45 -13.84 -8.34
CA SER A 110 -12.41 -14.90 -8.66
C SER A 110 -12.19 -15.51 -10.05
N ARG A 111 -11.20 -15.02 -10.80
CA ARG A 111 -11.03 -15.25 -12.23
C ARG A 111 -9.61 -15.67 -12.66
N SER A 112 -8.79 -16.45 -11.95
CA SER A 112 -7.59 -16.95 -12.68
C SER A 112 -6.87 -18.23 -12.22
N ASP A 113 -6.27 -18.80 -13.27
CA ASP A 113 -5.26 -19.85 -13.41
C ASP A 113 -3.85 -19.23 -13.28
N ILE A 114 -2.85 -19.99 -12.84
CA ILE A 114 -1.49 -19.51 -12.48
C ILE A 114 -0.69 -18.99 -13.69
N ALA A 115 -1.07 -19.35 -14.92
CA ALA A 115 -0.47 -18.79 -16.15
C ALA A 115 -1.09 -17.45 -16.57
N ASP A 116 -2.21 -17.08 -15.94
CA ASP A 116 -2.99 -15.91 -16.31
C ASP A 116 -2.62 -14.72 -15.42
N ILE A 117 -1.75 -13.87 -15.95
CA ILE A 117 -1.32 -12.61 -15.32
C ILE A 117 -2.39 -11.51 -15.34
N THR A 118 -3.61 -11.82 -15.81
CA THR A 118 -4.71 -10.85 -15.90
C THR A 118 -5.00 -10.23 -14.54
N GLU A 119 -4.77 -10.96 -13.44
CA GLU A 119 -4.90 -10.43 -12.08
C GLU A 119 -3.84 -9.39 -11.74
N GLU A 120 -2.57 -9.63 -12.04
CA GLU A 120 -1.49 -8.66 -11.84
C GLU A 120 -1.67 -7.42 -12.71
N LEU A 121 -2.13 -7.62 -13.94
CA LEU A 121 -2.40 -6.55 -14.88
C LEU A 121 -3.61 -5.70 -14.43
N ALA A 122 -4.67 -6.35 -13.93
CA ALA A 122 -5.84 -5.68 -13.40
C ALA A 122 -5.54 -4.97 -12.06
N LEU A 123 -4.67 -5.52 -11.21
CA LEU A 123 -4.15 -4.82 -10.03
C LEU A 123 -3.36 -3.58 -10.43
N ALA A 124 -2.46 -3.68 -11.41
CA ALA A 124 -1.70 -2.54 -11.91
C ALA A 124 -2.63 -1.45 -12.47
N ARG A 125 -3.69 -1.84 -13.19
CA ARG A 125 -4.73 -0.94 -13.69
C ARG A 125 -5.50 -0.28 -12.55
N ALA A 126 -5.94 -1.03 -11.54
CA ALA A 126 -6.65 -0.50 -10.38
C ALA A 126 -5.81 0.51 -9.60
N VAL A 127 -4.52 0.21 -9.38
CA VAL A 127 -3.57 1.13 -8.74
C VAL A 127 -3.40 2.41 -9.56
N THR A 128 -3.28 2.28 -10.89
CA THR A 128 -3.13 3.43 -11.80
C THR A 128 -4.38 4.30 -11.81
N ILE A 129 -5.57 3.72 -11.92
CA ILE A 129 -6.84 4.46 -11.86
C ILE A 129 -7.00 5.14 -10.49
N ASN A 130 -6.67 4.44 -9.39
CA ASN A 130 -6.74 5.03 -8.05
C ASN A 130 -5.80 6.22 -7.91
N PHE A 131 -4.58 6.11 -8.46
CA PHE A 131 -3.62 7.21 -8.47
C PHE A 131 -4.14 8.41 -9.29
N ILE A 132 -4.69 8.17 -10.48
CA ILE A 132 -5.26 9.22 -11.35
C ILE A 132 -6.43 9.92 -10.64
N ASN A 133 -7.40 9.15 -10.15
CA ASN A 133 -8.60 9.70 -9.51
C ASN A 133 -8.27 10.48 -8.22
N ARG A 134 -7.12 10.20 -7.60
CA ARG A 134 -6.65 10.86 -6.38
C ARG A 134 -5.52 11.84 -6.63
N ALA A 135 -5.18 12.11 -7.89
CA ALA A 135 -4.07 13.00 -8.22
C ALA A 135 -4.30 14.38 -7.59
N ASP A 136 -5.52 14.92 -7.68
CA ASP A 136 -5.89 16.21 -7.09
C ASP A 136 -5.80 16.21 -5.56
N GLU A 137 -6.24 15.13 -4.90
CA GLU A 137 -6.15 14.99 -3.44
C GLU A 137 -4.69 14.89 -2.97
N MET A 138 -3.89 14.08 -3.65
CA MET A 138 -2.48 13.89 -3.36
C MET A 138 -1.70 15.17 -3.63
N GLU A 139 -2.04 15.89 -4.71
CA GLU A 139 -1.51 17.20 -5.01
C GLU A 139 -1.86 18.19 -3.89
N HIS A 140 -3.13 18.30 -3.50
CA HIS A 140 -3.54 19.17 -2.40
C HIS A 140 -2.84 18.83 -1.08
N ALA A 141 -2.70 17.54 -0.76
CA ALA A 141 -2.01 17.09 0.44
C ALA A 141 -0.51 17.42 0.40
N LEU A 142 0.15 17.19 -0.72
CA LEU A 142 1.58 17.48 -0.90
C LEU A 142 1.86 18.98 -0.96
N LEU A 143 0.97 19.76 -1.57
CA LEU A 143 1.02 21.22 -1.55
C LEU A 143 0.87 21.73 -0.12
N ARG A 144 -0.14 21.26 0.65
CA ARG A 144 -0.29 21.60 2.08
C ARG A 144 0.92 21.21 2.90
N TRP A 145 1.46 20.03 2.68
CA TRP A 145 2.66 19.57 3.34
C TRP A 145 3.86 20.47 2.99
N SER A 146 4.10 20.76 1.72
CA SER A 146 5.20 21.64 1.29
C SER A 146 5.04 23.07 1.83
N ALA A 147 3.82 23.60 1.82
CA ALA A 147 3.46 24.90 2.35
C ALA A 147 3.64 24.97 3.88
N SER A 148 3.52 23.84 4.58
CA SER A 148 3.75 23.79 6.03
C SER A 148 5.21 24.05 6.44
N PHE A 149 6.14 24.04 5.48
CA PHE A 149 7.54 24.43 5.69
C PHE A 149 7.79 25.94 5.51
N ASP A 150 6.79 26.70 5.04
CA ASP A 150 6.93 28.14 4.90
C ASP A 150 7.09 28.81 6.28
N PRO A 151 8.09 29.70 6.46
CA PRO A 151 8.30 30.39 7.74
C PRO A 151 7.07 31.14 8.24
N SER A 152 6.32 31.80 7.36
CA SER A 152 5.14 32.59 7.73
C SER A 152 4.01 31.70 8.23
N TYR A 153 3.82 30.52 7.62
CA TYR A 153 2.87 29.54 8.14
C TYR A 153 3.27 29.05 9.53
N ARG A 154 4.56 28.74 9.76
CA ARG A 154 5.04 28.25 11.06
C ARG A 154 4.84 29.27 12.17
N GLU A 155 5.09 30.54 11.88
CA GLU A 155 4.83 31.64 12.81
C GLU A 155 3.35 31.74 13.15
N ALA A 156 2.47 31.70 12.14
CA ALA A 156 1.03 31.69 12.34
C ALA A 156 0.55 30.45 13.14
N GLN A 157 1.11 29.27 12.86
CA GLN A 157 0.80 28.04 13.59
C GLN A 157 1.27 28.11 15.06
N GLN A 158 2.42 28.71 15.32
CA GLN A 158 2.92 28.91 16.68
C GLN A 158 2.02 29.86 17.47
N LEU A 159 1.62 30.98 16.86
CA LEU A 159 0.67 31.92 17.46
C LEU A 159 -0.67 31.23 17.77
N HIS A 160 -1.18 30.46 16.82
CA HIS A 160 -2.42 29.68 16.99
C HIS A 160 -2.33 28.68 18.14
N LEU A 161 -1.21 27.99 18.30
CA LEU A 161 -0.99 27.07 19.43
C LEU A 161 -0.95 27.79 20.77
N HIS A 162 -0.35 28.99 20.83
CA HIS A 162 -0.37 29.82 22.03
C HIS A 162 -1.81 30.23 22.39
N GLU A 163 -2.60 30.68 21.43
CA GLU A 163 -4.01 31.03 21.65
C GLU A 163 -4.84 29.84 22.17
N LEU A 164 -4.62 28.64 21.64
CA LEU A 164 -5.24 27.41 22.13
C LEU A 164 -4.86 27.09 23.58
N ILE A 165 -3.59 27.27 23.94
CA ILE A 165 -3.11 27.05 25.30
C ILE A 165 -3.75 28.06 26.26
N ASP A 166 -3.81 29.32 25.87
CA ASP A 166 -4.39 30.40 26.67
C ASP A 166 -5.91 30.21 26.87
N ALA A 167 -6.65 29.91 25.80
CA ALA A 167 -8.08 29.61 25.88
C ALA A 167 -8.38 28.39 26.77
N ARG A 168 -7.52 27.37 26.69
CA ARG A 168 -7.64 26.19 27.55
C ARG A 168 -7.31 26.49 29.01
N ALA A 169 -6.29 27.30 29.28
CA ALA A 169 -5.88 27.67 30.63
C ALA A 169 -6.89 28.58 31.34
N SER A 170 -7.60 29.41 30.56
CA SER A 170 -8.68 30.29 31.04
C SER A 170 -10.06 29.62 31.11
N GLU A 171 -10.15 28.33 30.77
CA GLU A 171 -11.41 27.56 30.69
C GLU A 171 -12.45 28.15 29.72
N GLU A 172 -12.01 28.92 28.71
CA GLU A 172 -12.83 29.46 27.63
C GLU A 172 -13.13 28.39 26.56
N TRP A 173 -13.94 27.39 26.92
CA TRP A 173 -14.18 26.20 26.07
C TRP A 173 -14.80 26.50 24.70
N GLU A 174 -15.65 27.52 24.60
CA GLU A 174 -16.25 27.94 23.32
C GLU A 174 -15.17 28.46 22.36
N ARG A 175 -14.32 29.38 22.85
CA ARG A 175 -13.19 29.93 22.10
C ARG A 175 -12.17 28.85 21.73
N TYR A 176 -11.87 27.93 22.66
CA TYR A 176 -10.98 26.81 22.39
C TYR A 176 -11.50 25.93 21.24
N THR A 177 -12.80 25.63 21.23
CA THR A 177 -13.44 24.85 20.16
C THR A 177 -13.36 25.59 18.82
N GLU A 178 -13.67 26.89 18.80
CA GLU A 178 -13.58 27.72 17.60
C GLU A 178 -12.16 27.74 17.03
N LEU A 179 -11.15 27.91 17.89
CA LEU A 179 -9.75 27.86 17.48
C LEU A 179 -9.37 26.48 16.93
N MET A 180 -9.78 25.39 17.59
CA MET A 180 -9.50 24.03 17.11
C MET A 180 -10.03 23.77 15.70
N GLU A 181 -11.18 24.36 15.35
CA GLU A 181 -11.78 24.26 14.02
C GLU A 181 -11.10 25.19 13.00
N ARG A 182 -10.65 26.38 13.44
CA ARG A 182 -10.03 27.41 12.60
C ARG A 182 -8.50 27.31 12.57
N GLN A 183 -7.98 26.13 12.28
CA GLN A 183 -6.54 25.98 12.07
C GLN A 183 -6.09 26.79 10.85
N PRO A 184 -4.93 27.46 10.90
CA PRO A 184 -4.39 28.15 9.73
C PRO A 184 -4.19 27.14 8.59
N ASP A 185 -4.71 27.41 7.39
CA ASP A 185 -4.45 26.57 6.21
C ASP A 185 -3.07 26.92 5.64
N PRO A 186 -2.12 25.97 5.54
CA PRO A 186 -0.82 26.21 4.92
C PRO A 186 -0.90 26.85 3.54
N LEU A 187 -1.93 26.51 2.75
CA LEU A 187 -2.09 27.05 1.40
C LEU A 187 -2.39 28.55 1.35
N ALA A 188 -2.84 29.15 2.47
CA ALA A 188 -3.09 30.58 2.55
C ALA A 188 -1.79 31.41 2.60
N PHE A 189 -0.63 30.77 2.81
CA PHE A 189 0.66 31.44 3.01
C PHE A 189 1.62 31.32 1.82
N VAL A 190 1.24 30.60 0.76
CA VAL A 190 2.12 30.38 -0.41
C VAL A 190 1.63 31.18 -1.61
N ASP A 191 2.33 32.28 -1.91
CA ASP A 191 2.09 33.12 -3.10
C ASP A 191 2.73 32.58 -4.38
N ARG A 192 3.54 31.52 -4.28
CA ARG A 192 4.30 31.01 -5.44
C ARG A 192 3.42 30.13 -6.32
N PRO A 193 3.56 30.23 -7.66
CA PRO A 193 2.90 29.32 -8.57
C PRO A 193 3.28 27.88 -8.22
N LYS A 194 2.25 27.08 -7.95
CA LYS A 194 2.34 25.67 -7.60
C LYS A 194 3.03 24.95 -8.76
N LYS A 195 4.31 24.61 -8.63
CA LYS A 195 4.92 23.64 -9.54
C LYS A 195 4.36 22.28 -9.15
N ILE A 196 3.35 21.88 -9.93
CA ILE A 196 2.63 20.61 -9.84
C ILE A 196 3.65 19.48 -9.72
N ILE A 197 3.30 18.47 -8.92
CA ILE A 197 4.00 17.19 -8.86
C ILE A 197 4.38 16.78 -10.27
N ASP A 198 5.67 16.53 -10.43
CA ASP A 198 6.31 16.31 -11.72
C ASP A 198 5.54 15.22 -12.49
N LEU A 199 4.83 15.62 -13.53
CA LEU A 199 4.17 14.72 -14.48
C LEU A 199 5.14 13.63 -14.94
N ALA A 200 6.45 13.92 -14.93
CA ALA A 200 7.50 12.96 -15.19
C ALA A 200 7.48 11.73 -14.26
N ASN A 201 7.06 11.85 -13.01
CA ASN A 201 6.94 10.70 -12.09
C ASN A 201 5.73 9.81 -12.42
N ALA A 202 4.60 10.41 -12.80
CA ALA A 202 3.44 9.66 -13.28
C ALA A 202 3.76 8.97 -14.62
N VAL A 203 4.41 9.68 -15.53
CA VAL A 203 4.92 9.13 -16.80
C VAL A 203 5.96 8.04 -16.55
N LYS A 204 6.83 8.19 -15.55
CA LYS A 204 7.80 7.16 -15.16
C LYS A 204 7.10 5.90 -14.64
N MET A 205 6.08 6.04 -13.80
CA MET A 205 5.29 4.90 -13.30
C MET A 205 4.59 4.16 -14.46
N LEU A 206 3.99 4.90 -15.39
CA LEU A 206 3.44 4.35 -16.63
C LEU A 206 4.49 3.59 -17.44
N ARG A 207 5.69 4.15 -17.57
CA ARG A 207 6.83 3.49 -18.24
C ARG A 207 7.25 2.20 -17.53
N ASP A 208 7.27 2.20 -16.20
CA ASP A 208 7.63 1.04 -15.40
C ASP A 208 6.58 -0.09 -15.54
N VAL A 209 5.28 0.27 -15.67
CA VAL A 209 4.18 -0.67 -15.98
C VAL A 209 4.29 -1.21 -17.41
N VAL A 210 4.58 -0.38 -18.41
CA VAL A 210 4.84 -0.83 -19.79
C VAL A 210 6.03 -1.79 -19.82
N ALA A 211 7.12 -1.47 -19.14
CA ALA A 211 8.28 -2.36 -19.04
C ALA A 211 7.97 -3.68 -18.30
N MET A 212 6.99 -3.69 -17.38
CA MET A 212 6.49 -4.94 -16.79
C MET A 212 5.72 -5.77 -17.82
N ALA A 213 4.89 -5.13 -18.65
CA ALA A 213 4.19 -5.78 -19.76
C ALA A 213 5.18 -6.34 -20.80
N ASP A 214 6.27 -5.64 -21.10
CA ASP A 214 7.34 -6.12 -21.98
C ASP A 214 8.06 -7.36 -21.43
N ARG A 215 8.36 -7.38 -20.12
CA ARG A 215 8.94 -8.58 -19.47
C ARG A 215 7.99 -9.77 -19.44
N VAL A 216 6.70 -9.49 -19.34
CA VAL A 216 5.62 -10.47 -19.47
C VAL A 216 5.57 -11.03 -20.90
N LEU A 217 5.73 -10.17 -21.90
CA LEU A 217 5.82 -10.51 -23.30
C LEU A 217 7.05 -11.36 -23.62
N GLU A 218 8.21 -11.04 -23.05
CA GLU A 218 9.40 -11.90 -23.16
C GLU A 218 9.16 -13.28 -22.53
N ARG A 219 8.37 -13.37 -21.45
CA ARG A 219 7.95 -14.66 -20.87
C ARG A 219 6.87 -15.36 -21.70
N ARG A 220 6.14 -14.65 -22.57
CA ARG A 220 5.18 -15.21 -23.54
C ARG A 220 5.86 -16.05 -24.60
N ASP A 221 7.08 -15.68 -25.01
CA ASP A 221 7.86 -16.45 -26.00
C ASP A 221 8.29 -17.83 -25.45
N ALA A 222 8.12 -18.06 -24.15
CA ALA A 222 8.20 -19.39 -23.54
C ALA A 222 6.88 -20.21 -23.63
N GLY A 223 5.83 -19.68 -24.28
CA GLY A 223 4.59 -20.41 -24.64
C GLY A 223 3.35 -20.15 -23.77
N ALA A 224 3.29 -19.08 -22.98
CA ALA A 224 2.27 -18.95 -21.92
C ALA A 224 0.95 -18.22 -22.26
N ILE A 225 0.90 -17.29 -23.24
CA ILE A 225 -0.31 -16.45 -23.49
C ILE A 225 -0.53 -16.18 -24.99
N PRO A 226 -1.76 -16.33 -25.55
CA PRO A 226 -2.07 -15.97 -26.92
C PRO A 226 -2.01 -14.44 -27.16
N VAL A 227 -1.42 -14.01 -28.27
CA VAL A 227 -1.26 -12.58 -28.64
C VAL A 227 -2.57 -11.79 -28.58
N ARG A 228 -3.65 -12.40 -29.05
CA ARG A 228 -4.98 -11.79 -29.13
C ARG A 228 -5.54 -11.44 -27.75
N ASP A 229 -5.26 -12.25 -26.74
CA ASP A 229 -5.76 -12.01 -25.38
C ASP A 229 -4.99 -10.87 -24.72
N LEU A 230 -3.68 -10.76 -25.00
CA LEU A 230 -2.89 -9.62 -24.55
C LEU A 230 -3.29 -8.31 -25.25
N GLU A 231 -3.49 -8.32 -26.57
CA GLU A 231 -3.95 -7.14 -27.30
C GLU A 231 -5.31 -6.65 -26.78
N ARG A 232 -6.22 -7.58 -26.47
CA ARG A 232 -7.50 -7.26 -25.82
C ARG A 232 -7.27 -6.61 -24.45
N ALA A 233 -6.47 -7.24 -23.59
CA ALA A 233 -6.23 -6.74 -22.23
C ALA A 233 -5.56 -5.36 -22.23
N LEU A 234 -4.55 -5.15 -23.09
CA LEU A 234 -3.90 -3.87 -23.26
C LEU A 234 -4.87 -2.82 -23.83
N GLY A 235 -5.67 -3.16 -24.84
CA GLY A 235 -6.69 -2.26 -25.39
C GLY A 235 -7.72 -1.80 -24.36
N GLU A 236 -8.16 -2.69 -23.47
CA GLU A 236 -9.05 -2.35 -22.36
C GLU A 236 -8.41 -1.41 -21.33
N ILE A 237 -7.11 -1.60 -21.06
CA ILE A 237 -6.34 -0.70 -20.17
C ILE A 237 -6.27 0.69 -20.80
N VAL A 238 -5.86 0.76 -22.08
CA VAL A 238 -5.77 2.04 -22.80
C VAL A 238 -7.10 2.75 -22.80
N GLY A 239 -8.18 2.07 -23.19
CA GLY A 239 -9.51 2.68 -23.26
C GLY A 239 -9.96 3.29 -21.93
N VAL A 240 -9.70 2.61 -20.81
CA VAL A 240 -10.07 3.14 -19.49
C VAL A 240 -9.11 4.20 -18.97
N THR A 241 -7.81 4.09 -19.26
CA THR A 241 -6.86 5.16 -18.94
C THR A 241 -7.20 6.43 -19.73
N GLU A 242 -7.53 6.33 -21.02
CA GLU A 242 -7.99 7.45 -21.83
C GLU A 242 -9.29 8.06 -21.29
N GLY A 243 -10.26 7.21 -20.91
CA GLY A 243 -11.52 7.65 -20.31
C GLY A 243 -11.28 8.44 -19.02
N ALA A 244 -10.50 7.88 -18.10
CA ALA A 244 -10.15 8.54 -16.83
C ALA A 244 -9.40 9.85 -17.07
N ILE A 245 -8.46 9.91 -18.02
CA ILE A 245 -7.76 11.14 -18.39
C ILE A 245 -8.73 12.19 -18.94
N ARG A 246 -9.69 11.78 -19.77
CA ARG A 246 -10.69 12.71 -20.34
C ARG A 246 -11.66 13.25 -19.30
N GLU A 247 -12.04 12.44 -18.33
CA GLU A 247 -12.99 12.81 -17.29
C GLU A 247 -12.35 13.68 -16.19
N ASN A 248 -11.10 13.38 -15.80
CA ASN A 248 -10.50 13.97 -14.61
C ASN A 248 -9.51 15.12 -14.91
N ILE A 249 -8.93 15.19 -16.10
CA ILE A 249 -7.98 16.28 -16.44
C ILE A 249 -8.72 17.40 -17.15
N GLY A 250 -9.00 18.50 -16.44
CA GLY A 250 -9.69 19.67 -16.98
C GLY A 250 -8.90 20.45 -18.04
N ASP A 251 -7.57 20.55 -17.87
CA ASP A 251 -6.69 21.24 -18.82
C ASP A 251 -6.63 20.51 -20.17
N VAL A 252 -7.15 21.17 -21.21
CA VAL A 252 -7.27 20.62 -22.57
C VAL A 252 -5.90 20.34 -23.20
N ALA A 253 -4.92 21.22 -23.01
CA ALA A 253 -3.61 21.11 -23.64
C ALA A 253 -2.80 19.99 -22.97
N LEU A 254 -2.83 19.95 -21.63
CA LEU A 254 -2.18 18.88 -20.86
C LEU A 254 -2.81 17.52 -21.19
N ARG A 255 -4.13 17.43 -21.18
CA ARG A 255 -4.87 16.23 -21.57
C ARG A 255 -4.47 15.73 -22.96
N ALA A 256 -4.42 16.63 -23.95
CA ALA A 256 -4.03 16.28 -25.31
C ALA A 256 -2.58 15.77 -25.39
N ALA A 257 -1.65 16.40 -24.67
CA ALA A 257 -0.25 15.98 -24.62
C ALA A 257 -0.08 14.58 -24.00
N ILE A 258 -0.80 14.29 -22.91
CA ILE A 258 -0.76 12.97 -22.26
C ILE A 258 -1.34 11.89 -23.19
N LEU A 259 -2.49 12.15 -23.81
CA LEU A 259 -3.11 11.21 -24.75
C LEU A 259 -2.21 10.93 -25.95
N ALA A 260 -1.57 11.96 -26.52
CA ALA A 260 -0.63 11.79 -27.62
C ALA A 260 0.62 10.97 -27.22
N ALA A 261 1.12 11.16 -25.99
CA ALA A 261 2.24 10.37 -25.48
C ALA A 261 1.87 8.89 -25.27
N ILE A 262 0.65 8.64 -24.76
CA ILE A 262 0.07 7.29 -24.63
C ILE A 262 -0.04 6.66 -26.02
N GLU A 263 -0.70 7.31 -26.97
CA GLU A 263 -0.88 6.82 -28.34
C GLU A 263 0.46 6.51 -29.01
N HIS A 264 1.44 7.41 -28.91
CA HIS A 264 2.79 7.18 -29.44
C HIS A 264 3.48 5.97 -28.80
N GLY A 265 3.40 5.84 -27.47
CA GLY A 265 3.94 4.68 -26.75
C GLY A 265 3.32 3.36 -27.24
N TRP A 266 2.00 3.31 -27.37
CA TRP A 266 1.29 2.12 -27.84
C TRP A 266 1.56 1.80 -29.31
N SER A 267 1.65 2.83 -30.15
CA SER A 267 2.01 2.68 -31.56
C SER A 267 3.37 1.99 -31.72
N SER A 268 4.29 2.22 -30.78
CA SER A 268 5.61 1.57 -30.79
C SER A 268 5.60 0.12 -30.30
N ILE A 269 4.57 -0.27 -29.53
CA ILE A 269 4.42 -1.62 -28.96
C ILE A 269 3.69 -2.57 -29.92
N VAL A 270 3.01 -2.06 -30.97
CA VAL A 270 2.19 -2.84 -31.92
C VAL A 270 2.88 -4.16 -32.29
N LEU A 271 2.37 -5.22 -31.66
CA LEU A 271 2.89 -6.57 -31.68
C LEU A 271 2.55 -7.19 -33.03
N GLY A 272 3.42 -7.02 -34.01
CA GLY A 272 3.35 -7.83 -35.23
C GLY A 272 2.61 -7.21 -36.40
N ARG A 273 2.92 -5.95 -36.76
CA ARG A 273 3.15 -5.75 -38.21
C ARG A 273 4.37 -6.59 -38.55
N ARG A 274 4.16 -7.81 -39.05
CA ARG A 274 5.16 -8.46 -39.89
C ARG A 274 5.56 -7.41 -40.91
N ASP A 275 6.83 -7.08 -40.95
CA ASP A 275 7.37 -6.33 -42.06
C ASP A 275 6.96 -7.09 -43.33
N PRO A 276 6.27 -6.50 -44.31
CA PRO A 276 5.93 -7.20 -45.56
C PRO A 276 7.19 -7.72 -46.29
N ALA A 277 8.39 -7.32 -45.87
CA ALA A 277 9.65 -7.94 -46.26
C ALA A 277 9.81 -9.39 -45.75
N ASP A 278 9.25 -9.73 -44.59
CA ASP A 278 9.42 -11.03 -43.91
C ASP A 278 8.51 -12.14 -44.47
N GLU A 279 7.50 -11.78 -45.27
CA GLU A 279 6.73 -12.76 -46.05
C GLU A 279 7.49 -13.23 -47.31
N ARG A 280 8.47 -12.46 -47.80
CA ARG A 280 9.25 -12.86 -48.99
C ARG A 280 10.28 -13.95 -48.69
N THR A 281 10.76 -14.04 -47.45
CA THR A 281 11.73 -15.06 -47.03
C THR A 281 11.11 -16.44 -46.87
N GLN A 282 9.81 -16.55 -46.59
CA GLN A 282 9.11 -17.85 -46.54
C GLN A 282 8.79 -18.42 -47.93
N ASP A 283 8.55 -17.58 -48.94
CA ASP A 283 8.30 -18.04 -50.32
C ASP A 283 9.58 -18.49 -51.06
N VAL A 284 10.77 -18.13 -50.57
CA VAL A 284 12.04 -18.63 -51.13
C VAL A 284 12.33 -20.06 -50.65
N HIS A 285 11.95 -20.41 -49.42
CA HIS A 285 12.16 -21.76 -48.88
C HIS A 285 11.15 -22.80 -49.40
N SER A 286 9.94 -22.40 -49.78
CA SER A 286 8.95 -23.28 -50.41
C SER A 286 9.29 -23.60 -51.88
N ARG A 287 10.03 -22.74 -52.58
CA ARG A 287 10.45 -22.94 -53.98
C ARG A 287 11.74 -23.73 -54.17
N LEU A 288 12.50 -23.96 -53.10
CA LEU A 288 13.73 -24.77 -53.13
C LEU A 288 13.50 -26.24 -52.70
N ALA A 289 12.26 -26.63 -52.44
CA ALA A 289 11.87 -27.98 -52.01
C ALA A 289 11.11 -28.80 -53.08
N ASN A 290 11.00 -28.29 -54.31
CA ASN A 290 10.52 -29.01 -55.51
C ASN A 290 11.60 -28.95 -56.60
#